data_AF-A0A699QZZ7-F1
#
_entry.id   AF-A0A699QZZ7-F1
#
_cell.length_a   1.000
_cell.length_b   1.000
_cell.length_c   1.000
_cell.angle_alpha   90.00
_cell.angle_beta   90.00
_cell.angle_gamma   90.00
#
_symmetry.space_group_name_H-M   'P 1'
#
loop_
_entity.id
_entity.type
_entity.pdbx_description
1 polymer ?
#
loop_
_entity_poly.entity_id
_entity_poly.type
_entity_poly.pdbx_seq_one_letter_code
_entity_poly.pdbx_strand_id
1 'polypeptide(L)' 'KDIDVYLRPLIDDLKDLWVNPGVETIDIATGLKFNMRAMVLWTINDFPARSSLYGWSGQGYKACLHVMKTPHLSVC' A
#
# COMPACT_ATOMS: atom_id res chain seq x y z
N LYS A 1 12.33 -11.60 -8.38
CA LYS A 1 11.94 -10.74 -9.52
C LYS A 1 11.62 -9.38 -8.90
N ASP A 2 12.41 -8.36 -9.19
CA ASP A 2 12.47 -7.12 -8.41
C ASP A 2 11.16 -6.33 -8.53
N ILE A 3 10.30 -6.43 -7.51
CA ILE A 3 9.06 -5.65 -7.40
C ILE A 3 9.35 -4.14 -7.48
N ASP A 4 10.52 -3.73 -7.01
CA ASP A 4 10.99 -2.35 -7.00
C ASP A 4 11.08 -1.76 -8.41
N VAL A 5 11.36 -2.58 -9.44
CA VAL A 5 11.38 -2.12 -10.85
C VAL A 5 9.98 -1.71 -11.30
N TYR A 6 8.95 -2.43 -10.86
CA TYR A 6 7.56 -2.13 -11.18
C TYR A 6 6.98 -0.97 -10.36
N LEU A 7 7.51 -0.74 -9.16
CA LEU A 7 7.04 0.33 -8.28
C LEU A 7 7.66 1.70 -8.58
N ARG A 8 8.82 1.76 -9.26
CA ARG A 8 9.46 3.04 -9.61
C ARG A 8 8.53 4.04 -10.32
N PRO A 9 7.80 3.68 -11.38
CA PRO A 9 6.88 4.62 -12.04
C PRO A 9 5.80 5.15 -11.09
N LEU A 10 5.22 4.26 -10.27
CA LEU A 10 4.22 4.64 -9.28
C LEU A 10 4.78 5.62 -8.23
N ILE A 11 6.01 5.40 -7.78
CA ILE A 11 6.68 6.29 -6.81
C ILE A 11 6.88 7.67 -7.43
N ASP A 12 7.27 7.74 -8.69
CA ASP A 12 7.50 9.02 -9.37
C ASP A 12 6.17 9.78 -9.58
N ASP A 13 5.11 9.10 -10.01
CA ASP A 13 3.76 9.69 -10.12
C ASP A 13 3.25 10.21 -8.76
N LEU A 14 3.51 9.49 -7.67
CA LEU A 14 3.12 9.91 -6.33
C LEU A 14 3.91 11.13 -5.85
N LYS A 15 5.17 11.32 -6.27
CA LYS A 15 5.91 12.55 -5.98
C LYS A 15 5.27 13.75 -6.67
N ASP A 16 4.82 13.58 -7.92
CA ASP A 16 4.13 14.63 -8.66
C ASP A 16 2.78 15.01 -8.02
N LEU A 17 2.05 14.00 -7.56
CA LEU A 17 0.74 14.19 -6.91
C LEU A 17 0.83 14.72 -5.48
N TRP A 18 1.90 14.43 -4.73
CA TRP A 18 2.00 14.77 -3.31
C TRP A 18 3.07 15.81 -2.97
N VAL A 19 4.32 15.60 -3.40
CA VAL A 19 5.47 16.45 -3.05
C VAL A 19 5.46 17.73 -3.87
N ASN A 20 5.21 17.60 -5.17
CA ASN A 20 4.99 18.72 -6.07
C ASN A 20 3.60 19.34 -5.83
N PRO A 21 3.25 20.48 -6.45
CA PRO A 21 1.97 21.15 -6.26
C PRO A 21 0.71 20.32 -6.58
N GLY A 22 0.84 19.06 -7.01
CA GLY A 22 -0.21 18.25 -7.61
C GLY A 22 -0.19 18.37 -9.14
N VAL A 23 -1.14 17.73 -9.79
CA VAL A 23 -1.32 17.79 -11.25
C VAL A 23 -2.56 18.63 -11.56
N GLU A 24 -2.46 19.59 -12.49
CA GLU A 24 -3.61 20.39 -12.91
C GLU A 24 -4.63 19.49 -13.63
N THR A 25 -5.87 19.48 -13.13
CA THR A 25 -6.98 18.71 -13.70
C THR A 25 -8.23 19.58 -13.78
N ILE A 26 -9.19 19.15 -14.61
CA ILE A 26 -10.48 19.83 -14.77
C ILE A 26 -11.54 18.98 -14.07
N ASP A 27 -12.27 19.57 -13.13
CA ASP A 27 -13.47 18.95 -12.60
C ASP A 27 -14.58 19.02 -13.64
N ILE A 28 -15.10 17.87 -14.07
CA ILE A 28 -16.13 17.79 -15.12
C ILE A 28 -17.45 18.39 -14.63
N ALA A 29 -17.75 18.31 -13.34
CA ALA A 29 -19.01 18.81 -12.79
C ALA A 29 -19.06 20.35 -12.78
N THR A 30 -17.97 21.00 -12.40
CA THR A 30 -17.89 22.48 -12.29
C THR A 30 -17.19 23.16 -13.47
N GLY A 31 -16.45 22.42 -14.29
CA GLY A 31 -15.60 22.95 -15.36
C GLY A 31 -14.35 23.69 -14.85
N LEU A 32 -14.10 23.67 -13.55
CA LEU A 32 -13.02 24.42 -12.93
C LEU A 32 -11.72 23.62 -12.91
N LYS A 33 -10.61 24.35 -13.05
CA LYS A 33 -9.26 23.81 -12.90
C LYS A 33 -8.89 23.74 -11.43
N PHE A 34 -8.33 22.62 -11.01
CA PHE A 34 -7.76 22.44 -9.68
C PHE A 34 -6.53 21.52 -9.73
N ASN A 35 -5.65 21.67 -8.75
CA ASN A 35 -4.52 20.76 -8.60
C ASN A 35 -4.94 19.51 -7.83
N MET A 36 -5.00 18.38 -8.52
CA MET A 36 -5.26 17.08 -7.93
C MET A 36 -4.03 16.61 -7.15
N ARG A 37 -4.27 16.17 -5.91
CA ARG A 37 -3.27 15.52 -5.05
C ARG A 37 -3.74 14.14 -4.64
N ALA A 38 -2.83 13.19 -4.52
CA ALA A 38 -3.11 11.82 -4.12
C ALA A 38 -1.98 11.25 -3.26
N MET A 39 -2.32 10.31 -2.37
CA MET A 39 -1.37 9.60 -1.51
C MET A 39 -1.81 8.14 -1.33
N VAL A 40 -0.86 7.23 -1.21
CA VAL A 40 -1.13 5.82 -0.87
C VAL A 40 -1.35 5.68 0.62
N LEU A 41 -2.49 5.12 1.02
CA LEU A 41 -2.83 4.91 2.42
C LEU A 41 -2.39 3.53 2.94
N TRP A 42 -2.70 2.45 2.21
CA TRP A 42 -2.22 1.11 2.54
C TRP A 42 -2.11 0.23 1.29
N THR A 43 -1.13 -0.67 1.29
CA THR A 43 -1.00 -1.76 0.30
C THR A 43 -1.76 -2.98 0.79
N ILE A 44 -2.70 -3.49 -0.01
CA ILE A 44 -3.34 -4.79 0.24
C ILE A 44 -2.35 -5.87 -0.20
N ASN A 45 -1.68 -6.50 0.76
CA ASN A 45 -0.74 -7.59 0.51
C ASN A 45 -1.32 -8.91 0.99
N ASP A 46 -1.25 -9.95 0.16
CA ASP A 46 -1.56 -11.30 0.57
C ASP A 46 -0.61 -11.74 1.70
N PHE A 47 -1.12 -12.54 2.63
CA PHE A 47 -0.41 -12.99 3.83
C PHE A 47 1.02 -13.53 3.55
N PRO A 48 1.27 -14.39 2.54
CA PRO A 48 2.64 -14.81 2.23
C PRO A 48 3.51 -13.69 1.64
N ALA A 49 2.93 -12.74 0.89
CA ALA A 49 3.66 -11.62 0.30
C ALA A 49 4.08 -10.56 1.34
N ARG A 50 3.32 -10.41 2.43
CA ARG A 50 3.65 -9.51 3.55
C ARG A 50 4.99 -9.85 4.21
N SER A 51 5.37 -11.14 4.24
CA SER A 51 6.67 -11.57 4.75
C SER A 51 7.84 -11.06 3.92
N SER A 52 7.66 -11.05 2.60
CA SER A 52 8.71 -10.74 1.62
C SER A 52 8.94 -9.24 1.46
N LEU A 53 7.90 -8.43 1.62
CA LEU A 53 7.96 -6.97 1.44
C LEU A 53 8.45 -6.22 2.69
N TYR A 54 8.23 -6.76 3.89
CA TYR A 54 8.56 -6.10 5.16
C TYR A 54 9.78 -6.71 5.87
N GLY A 55 10.50 -7.65 5.23
CA GLY A 55 11.59 -8.39 5.88
C GLY A 55 11.14 -9.17 7.11
N TRP A 56 9.85 -9.54 7.18
CA TRP A 56 9.27 -10.23 8.33
C TRP A 56 9.61 -11.72 8.22
N SER A 57 10.41 -12.21 9.17
CA SER A 57 10.89 -13.60 9.32
C SER A 57 9.80 -14.57 9.79
N GLY A 58 8.61 -14.48 9.18
CA GLY A 58 7.44 -15.31 9.44
C GLY A 58 7.27 -16.43 8.44
N GLN A 59 8.34 -16.84 7.76
CA GLN A 59 8.37 -18.09 6.99
C GLN A 59 8.47 -19.26 7.98
N GLY A 60 7.31 -19.62 8.53
CA GLY A 60 7.12 -20.76 9.40
C GLY A 60 5.63 -20.93 9.65
N TYR A 61 5.20 -22.17 9.92
CA TYR A 61 3.82 -22.65 10.13
C TYR A 61 3.06 -21.98 11.31
N LYS A 62 3.35 -20.73 11.67
CA LYS A 62 2.73 -19.99 12.77
C LYS A 62 2.59 -18.51 12.43
N ALA A 63 2.04 -18.23 11.26
CA ALA A 63 1.73 -16.88 10.85
C ALA A 63 0.29 -16.56 11.30
N CYS A 64 0.09 -16.28 12.60
CA CYS A 64 -1.19 -15.76 13.12
C CYS A 64 -1.16 -14.23 13.11
N LEU A 65 -2.12 -13.58 12.43
CA LEU A 65 -2.22 -12.11 12.37
C LEU A 65 -3.00 -11.46 13.53
N HIS A 66 -3.43 -12.21 14.54
CA HIS A 66 -4.21 -11.64 15.63
C HIS A 66 -4.05 -12.46 16.92
N VAL A 67 -3.28 -11.96 17.89
CA VAL A 67 -3.36 -12.48 19.25
C VAL A 67 -4.61 -11.87 19.90
N MET A 68 -5.76 -12.50 19.68
CA MET A 68 -6.80 -12.53 20.71
C MET A 68 -6.52 -13.77 21.55
N LYS A 69 -6.00 -13.55 22.76
CA LYS A 69 -5.70 -14.62 23.70
C LYS A 69 -7.01 -15.11 24.33
N THR A 70 -7.77 -15.93 23.63
CA THR A 70 -8.86 -16.73 24.20
C THR A 70 -8.33 -18.15 24.48
N PRO A 71 -8.50 -18.68 25.70
CA PRO A 71 -7.73 -19.83 26.20
C PRO A 71 -8.14 -21.19 25.63
N HIS A 72 -9.05 -21.28 24.66
CA HIS A 72 -9.64 -22.57 24.28
C HIS A 72 -9.80 -22.88 22.79
N LEU A 73 -9.27 -22.05 21.88
CA LEU A 73 -9.27 -22.45 20.47
C LEU A 73 -8.07 -21.83 19.74
N SER A 74 -7.04 -22.65 19.51
CA SER A 74 -6.00 -22.34 18.52
C SER A 74 -6.44 -22.97 17.20
N VAL A 75 -7.10 -22.19 16.34
CA VAL A 75 -7.24 -22.53 14.93
C VAL A 75 -6.15 -21.75 14.20
N CYS A 76 -5.27 -22.48 13.51
CA CYS A 76 -4.40 -21.88 12.50
C CYS A 76 -5.23 -21.49 11.28
#